data_AF-A0A174KN90-F1
#
_entry.id   AF-A0A174KN90-F1
#
_cell.length_a   1.000
_cell.length_b   1.000
_cell.length_c   1.000
_cell.angle_alpha   90.00
_cell.angle_beta   90.00
_cell.angle_gamma   90.00
#
_symmetry.space_group_name_H-M   'P 1'
#
loop_
_entity.id
_entity.type
_entity.pdbx_description
1 polymer ?
#
loop_
_entity_poly.entity_id
_entity_poly.type
_entity_poly.pdbx_seq_one_letter_code
_entity_poly.pdbx_strand_id
1 'polypeptide(L)'
;MIYWKEECARLVNSQSVVVVVDHYDENRVPVFAIRRAQSAGGSRSGKNSYWSVTFDEPLSDECNAVTFPFILATISFDHNHEILLLSKRLEEYHPAWTLDGYEKELEWRKGSALYGMKQMFNDLNKIV
;
A
#
# COMPACT_ATOMS: atom_id res chain seq x y z
N MET A 1 19.71 3.35 13.69
CA MET A 1 19.39 2.35 12.64
C MET A 1 18.48 2.99 11.60
N ILE A 2 18.63 2.63 10.33
CA ILE A 2 17.80 3.16 9.24
C ILE A 2 16.91 2.02 8.75
N TYR A 3 15.61 2.23 8.78
CA TYR A 3 14.62 1.24 8.38
C TYR A 3 13.98 1.62 7.05
N TRP A 4 13.87 0.64 6.15
CA TRP A 4 13.07 0.66 4.93
C TRP A 4 13.44 1.70 3.87
N LYS A 5 14.64 2.30 3.97
CA LYS A 5 15.10 3.33 3.03
C LYS A 5 15.17 2.79 1.61
N GLU A 6 15.77 1.62 1.43
CA GLU A 6 15.98 1.03 0.10
C GLU A 6 14.66 0.55 -0.51
N GLU A 7 13.79 0.00 0.33
CA GLU A 7 12.47 -0.46 -0.08
C GLU A 7 11.58 0.71 -0.50
N CYS A 8 11.55 1.82 0.25
CA CYS A 8 10.81 3.02 -0.15
C CYS A 8 11.38 3.63 -1.45
N ALA A 9 12.71 3.72 -1.57
CA ALA A 9 13.35 4.22 -2.78
C ALA A 9 12.99 3.36 -4.00
N ARG A 10 12.94 2.04 -3.85
CA ARG A 10 12.54 1.12 -4.91
C ARG A 10 11.10 1.35 -5.36
N LEU A 11 10.17 1.51 -4.41
CA LEU A 11 8.78 1.77 -4.74
C LEU A 11 8.60 3.05 -5.59
N VAL A 12 9.34 4.10 -5.26
CA VAL A 12 9.31 5.35 -6.00
C VAL A 12 9.95 5.20 -7.38
N ASN A 13 11.14 4.61 -7.45
CA ASN A 13 11.88 4.44 -8.71
C ASN A 13 11.12 3.57 -9.71
N SER A 14 10.41 2.55 -9.24
CA SER A 14 9.58 1.68 -10.05
C SER A 14 8.16 2.22 -10.29
N GLN A 15 7.87 3.45 -9.83
CA GLN A 15 6.55 4.08 -9.89
C GLN A 15 5.43 3.14 -9.42
N SER A 16 5.72 2.39 -8.35
CA SER A 16 4.85 1.30 -7.87
C SER A 16 3.46 1.82 -7.51
N VAL A 17 2.46 1.00 -7.83
CA VAL A 17 1.12 1.15 -7.26
C VAL A 17 1.08 0.33 -5.97
N VAL A 18 0.49 0.90 -4.92
CA VAL A 18 0.47 0.33 -3.58
C VAL A 18 -0.94 0.27 -3.02
N VAL A 19 -1.18 -0.68 -2.11
CA VAL A 19 -2.40 -0.75 -1.29
C VAL A 19 -2.07 -0.45 0.17
N VAL A 20 -2.87 0.40 0.78
CA VAL A 20 -2.79 0.78 2.20
C VAL A 20 -4.18 0.76 2.82
N VAL A 21 -4.26 0.70 4.15
CA VAL A 21 -5.51 1.02 4.86
C VAL A 21 -5.67 2.53 4.85
N ASP A 22 -6.82 2.99 4.39
CA ASP A 22 -7.19 4.41 4.38
C ASP A 22 -7.88 4.78 5.69
N HIS A 23 -8.98 4.08 5.98
CA HIS A 23 -9.74 4.25 7.22
C HIS A 23 -10.47 2.94 7.57
N TYR A 24 -11.27 2.99 8.63
CA TYR A 24 -12.18 1.92 9.02
C TYR A 24 -13.59 2.47 8.96
N ASP A 25 -14.51 1.70 8.39
CA ASP A 25 -15.91 2.11 8.32
C ASP A 25 -16.64 2.00 9.67
N GLU A 26 -17.95 2.25 9.66
CA GLU A 26 -18.83 2.15 10.83
C GLU A 26 -18.84 0.76 11.49
N ASN A 27 -18.58 -0.31 10.73
CA ASN A 27 -18.48 -1.69 11.19
C ASN A 27 -17.04 -2.07 11.57
N ARG A 28 -16.12 -1.10 11.57
CA ARG A 28 -14.68 -1.27 11.82
C ARG A 28 -14.00 -2.18 10.81
N VAL A 29 -14.59 -2.35 9.63
CA VAL A 29 -13.98 -3.09 8.53
C VAL A 29 -13.01 -2.14 7.82
N PRO A 30 -11.75 -2.57 7.59
CA PRO A 30 -10.78 -1.77 6.85
C PRO A 30 -11.30 -1.37 5.47
N VAL A 31 -11.10 -0.10 5.12
CA VAL A 31 -11.25 0.42 3.76
C VAL A 31 -9.85 0.63 3.20
N PHE A 32 -9.59 0.09 2.01
CA PHE A 32 -8.29 0.15 1.38
C PHE A 32 -8.23 1.26 0.32
N ALA A 33 -7.13 2.00 0.30
CA ALA A 33 -6.80 2.91 -0.78
C ALA A 33 -5.72 2.30 -1.68
N ILE A 34 -5.84 2.59 -2.98
CA ILE A 34 -4.84 2.28 -4.00
C ILE A 34 -4.20 3.61 -4.41
N ARG A 35 -2.87 3.68 -4.41
CA ARG A 35 -2.12 4.91 -4.70
C ARG A 35 -0.87 4.63 -5.50
N ARG A 36 -0.35 5.63 -6.21
CA ARG A 36 0.97 5.56 -6.83
C ARG A 36 2.01 6.18 -5.89
N ALA A 37 3.12 5.47 -5.68
CA ALA A 37 4.27 5.99 -4.95
C ALA A 37 4.90 7.17 -5.72
N GLN A 38 5.09 8.31 -5.05
CA GLN A 38 5.66 9.52 -5.66
C GLN A 38 7.03 9.90 -5.10
N SER A 39 7.20 9.85 -3.79
CA SER A 39 8.46 10.21 -3.15
C SER A 39 8.70 9.38 -1.90
N ALA A 40 9.96 9.31 -1.46
CA ALA A 40 10.36 8.58 -0.28
C ALA A 40 11.00 9.57 0.70
N GLY A 41 10.51 9.58 1.95
CA GLY A 41 10.95 10.49 2.99
C GLY A 41 11.32 9.75 4.26
N GLY A 42 12.41 10.17 4.91
CA GLY A 42 12.83 9.64 6.20
C GLY A 42 12.50 10.61 7.33
N SER A 43 11.89 10.10 8.39
CA SER A 43 11.73 10.82 9.66
C SER A 43 12.64 10.22 10.73
N ARG A 44 13.21 11.07 11.59
CA ARG A 44 14.10 10.63 12.68
C ARG A 44 13.32 10.49 13.98
N SER A 45 13.35 9.30 14.56
CA SER A 45 12.80 8.98 15.89
C SER A 45 13.94 8.59 16.83
N GLY A 46 14.54 9.60 17.46
CA GLY A 46 15.68 9.44 18.37
C GLY A 46 16.88 8.74 17.71
N LYS A 47 17.11 7.48 18.10
CA LYS A 47 18.22 6.64 17.58
C LYS A 47 17.89 5.94 16.25
N ASN A 48 16.64 5.99 15.81
CA ASN A 48 16.16 5.31 14.61
C ASN A 48 15.68 6.31 13.56
N SER A 49 15.77 5.92 12.29
CA SER A 49 15.14 6.62 11.18
C SER A 49 14.17 5.67 10.49
N TYR A 50 12.94 6.14 10.27
CA TYR A 50 11.88 5.38 9.61
C TYR A 50 11.55 6.04 8.28
N TRP A 51 11.40 5.22 7.25
CA TRP A 51 11.08 5.69 5.91
C TRP A 51 9.64 5.43 5.53
N SER A 52 9.09 6.41 4.83
CA SER A 52 7.72 6.47 4.36
C SER A 52 7.70 6.77 2.88
N VAL A 53 6.60 6.40 2.22
CA VAL A 53 6.31 6.75 0.84
C VAL A 53 5.18 7.75 0.82
N THR A 54 5.30 8.81 0.01
CA THR A 54 4.21 9.74 -0.27
C THR A 54 3.47 9.33 -1.54
N PHE A 55 2.20 9.69 -1.63
CA PHE A 55 1.29 9.29 -2.69
C PHE A 55 0.96 10.42 -3.65
N ASP A 56 0.35 10.06 -4.78
CA ASP A 56 -0.16 10.97 -5.78
C ASP A 56 -1.45 11.68 -5.40
N GLU A 57 -2.26 11.06 -4.55
CA GLU A 57 -3.47 11.63 -3.99
C GLU A 57 -3.52 11.39 -2.47
N PRO A 58 -4.05 12.35 -1.70
CA PRO A 58 -4.19 12.18 -0.26
C PRO A 58 -5.15 11.03 0.10
N LEU A 59 -5.02 10.55 1.33
CA LEU A 59 -5.96 9.67 2.01
C LEU A 59 -7.15 10.49 2.54
N SER A 60 -8.15 9.78 3.08
CA SER A 60 -9.39 10.37 3.60
C SER A 60 -9.18 11.38 4.73
N ASP A 61 -8.08 11.27 5.48
CA ASP A 61 -7.69 12.18 6.56
C ASP A 61 -6.73 13.30 6.09
N GLU A 62 -6.62 13.50 4.77
CA GLU A 62 -5.70 14.43 4.11
C GLU A 62 -4.21 14.07 4.25
N CYS A 63 -3.85 13.02 4.99
CA CYS A 63 -2.48 12.51 5.00
C CYS A 63 -2.13 11.97 3.62
N ASN A 64 -0.88 12.19 3.19
CA ASN A 64 -0.43 11.77 1.87
C ASN A 64 0.76 10.81 1.92
N ALA A 65 1.06 10.23 3.08
CA ALA A 65 2.22 9.37 3.26
C ALA A 65 1.96 8.25 4.27
N VAL A 66 2.60 7.10 4.04
CA VAL A 66 2.59 5.99 5.00
C VAL A 66 3.99 5.42 5.22
N THR A 67 4.28 5.01 6.46
CA THR A 67 5.52 4.29 6.78
C THR A 67 5.48 2.90 6.16
N PHE A 68 6.61 2.44 5.60
CA PHE A 68 6.68 1.22 4.78
C PHE A 68 5.97 -0.05 5.32
N PRO A 69 5.99 -0.36 6.63
CA PRO A 69 5.29 -1.55 7.15
C PRO A 69 3.77 -1.54 6.94
N PHE A 70 3.17 -0.37 6.76
CA PHE A 70 1.73 -0.22 6.52
C PHE A 70 1.33 -0.34 5.04
N ILE A 71 2.30 -0.53 4.14
CA ILE A 71 2.03 -0.92 2.76
C ILE A 71 1.73 -2.42 2.74
N LEU A 72 0.52 -2.75 2.30
CA LEU A 72 -0.05 -4.10 2.32
C LEU A 72 0.11 -4.86 1.00
N ALA A 73 0.09 -4.15 -0.13
CA ALA A 73 0.40 -4.75 -1.42
C ALA A 73 1.16 -3.75 -2.30
N THR A 74 1.95 -4.29 -3.23
CA THR A 74 2.67 -3.48 -4.24
C THR A 74 2.61 -4.19 -5.59
N ILE A 75 2.46 -3.41 -6.66
CA ILE A 75 2.68 -3.87 -8.03
C ILE A 75 3.61 -2.89 -8.75
N SER A 76 4.60 -3.42 -9.46
CA SER A 76 5.53 -2.63 -10.26
C SER A 76 6.23 -3.49 -11.30
N PHE A 77 7.08 -2.88 -12.11
CA PHE A 77 8.10 -3.62 -12.85
C PHE A 77 9.29 -3.96 -11.96
N ASP A 78 9.87 -5.14 -12.15
CA ASP A 78 11.16 -5.51 -11.60
C ASP A 78 12.34 -5.00 -12.47
N HIS A 79 13.56 -5.42 -12.16
CA HIS A 79 14.75 -5.00 -12.92
C HIS A 79 14.79 -5.57 -14.34
N ASN A 80 14.08 -6.67 -14.61
CA ASN A 80 13.97 -7.32 -15.90
C ASN A 80 12.76 -6.80 -16.71
N HIS A 81 12.04 -5.79 -16.21
CA HIS A 81 10.78 -5.28 -16.75
C HIS A 81 9.64 -6.31 -16.74
N GLU A 82 9.69 -7.29 -15.84
CA GLU A 82 8.59 -8.19 -15.56
C GLU A 82 7.66 -7.61 -14.48
N ILE A 83 6.37 -7.95 -14.55
CA ILE A 83 5.40 -7.49 -13.56
C ILE A 83 5.63 -8.24 -12.24
N LEU A 84 5.99 -7.50 -11.19
CA LEU A 84 6.16 -7.99 -9.84
C LEU A 84 4.97 -7.57 -8.98
N LEU A 85 4.18 -8.56 -8.54
CA LEU A 85 3.08 -8.40 -7.59
C LEU A 85 3.46 -8.99 -6.24
N LEU A 86 3.44 -8.17 -5.19
CA LEU A 86 3.64 -8.59 -3.81
C LEU A 86 2.36 -8.30 -3.01
N SER A 87 1.54 -9.32 -2.77
CA SER A 87 0.21 -9.21 -2.13
C SER A 87 0.08 -9.90 -0.77
N LYS A 88 1.09 -10.67 -0.35
CA LYS A 88 1.01 -11.52 0.84
C LYS A 88 0.55 -10.79 2.11
N ARG A 89 1.07 -9.58 2.36
CA ARG A 89 0.69 -8.79 3.54
C ARG A 89 -0.79 -8.39 3.52
N LEU A 90 -1.35 -8.07 2.35
CA LEU A 90 -2.77 -7.78 2.20
C LEU A 90 -3.60 -9.04 2.39
N GLU A 91 -3.21 -10.15 1.78
CA GLU A 91 -3.91 -11.45 1.89
C GLU A 91 -4.04 -11.89 3.36
N GLU A 92 -2.93 -11.80 4.10
CA GLU A 92 -2.82 -12.12 5.53
C GLU A 92 -3.31 -10.98 6.44
N TYR A 93 -3.68 -9.82 5.90
CA TYR A 93 -4.10 -8.68 6.71
C TYR A 93 -5.39 -9.02 7.45
N HIS A 94 -5.34 -8.77 8.75
CA HIS A 94 -6.47 -8.77 9.66
C HIS A 94 -6.26 -7.64 10.67
N PRO A 95 -7.29 -6.84 10.99
CA PRO A 95 -7.17 -5.84 12.04
C PRO A 95 -6.83 -6.47 13.40
N ALA A 96 -6.33 -5.69 14.35
CA ALA A 96 -5.95 -6.21 15.67
C ALA A 96 -7.15 -6.58 16.56
N TRP A 97 -8.37 -6.27 16.12
CA TRP A 97 -9.63 -6.56 16.82
C TRP A 97 -10.47 -7.57 16.05
N THR A 98 -11.44 -8.16 16.74
CA THR A 98 -12.42 -9.09 16.16
C THR A 98 -13.42 -8.36 15.26
N LEU A 99 -13.72 -8.94 14.10
CA LEU A 99 -14.82 -8.51 13.24
C LEU A 99 -16.10 -9.26 13.61
N ASP A 100 -17.16 -8.52 13.94
CA ASP A 100 -18.44 -9.10 14.37
C ASP A 100 -19.28 -9.54 13.15
N GLY A 101 -18.86 -10.61 12.48
CA GLY A 101 -19.56 -11.18 11.32
C GLY A 101 -19.16 -10.60 9.95
N TYR A 102 -18.15 -9.74 9.92
CA TYR A 102 -17.71 -9.02 8.71
C TYR A 102 -16.48 -9.62 8.01
N GLU A 103 -16.08 -10.86 8.35
CA GLU A 103 -14.92 -11.53 7.74
C GLU A 103 -15.04 -11.66 6.21
N LYS A 104 -16.22 -12.05 5.72
CA LYS A 104 -16.47 -12.16 4.28
C LYS A 104 -16.36 -10.82 3.57
N GLU A 105 -16.74 -9.74 4.25
CA GLU A 105 -16.61 -8.40 3.70
C GLU A 105 -15.14 -7.97 3.64
N LEU A 106 -14.35 -8.25 4.69
CA LEU A 106 -12.90 -8.03 4.66
C LEU A 106 -12.25 -8.83 3.52
N GLU A 107 -12.57 -10.11 3.36
CA GLU A 107 -12.08 -10.94 2.24
C GLU A 107 -12.41 -10.32 0.88
N TRP A 108 -13.67 -9.89 0.70
CA TRP A 108 -14.10 -9.24 -0.54
C TRP A 108 -13.37 -7.92 -0.81
N ARG A 109 -13.14 -7.09 0.22
CA ARG A 109 -12.41 -5.81 0.09
C ARG A 109 -10.93 -6.03 -0.25
N LYS A 110 -10.29 -7.05 0.34
CA LYS A 110 -8.92 -7.45 -0.03
C LYS A 110 -8.83 -7.84 -1.51
N GLY A 111 -9.77 -8.68 -1.97
CA GLY A 111 -9.85 -9.07 -3.38
C GLY A 111 -10.10 -7.90 -4.33
N SER A 112 -11.02 -6.99 -3.94
CA SER A 112 -11.35 -5.79 -4.71
C SER A 112 -10.16 -4.83 -4.81
N ALA A 113 -9.40 -4.65 -3.71
CA ALA A 113 -8.19 -3.83 -3.70
C ALA A 113 -7.10 -4.42 -4.63
N LEU A 114 -6.88 -5.74 -4.62
CA LEU A 114 -5.94 -6.40 -5.53
C LEU A 114 -6.35 -6.23 -6.99
N TYR A 115 -7.64 -6.36 -7.29
CA TYR A 115 -8.16 -6.15 -8.64
C TYR A 115 -7.97 -4.69 -9.10
N GLY A 116 -8.40 -3.72 -8.28
CA GLY A 116 -8.26 -2.30 -8.57
C GLY A 116 -6.80 -1.87 -8.73
N MET A 117 -5.89 -2.43 -7.91
CA MET A 117 -4.47 -2.16 -8.01
C MET A 117 -3.89 -2.60 -9.36
N LYS A 118 -4.29 -3.78 -9.87
CA LYS A 118 -3.90 -4.26 -11.21
C LYS A 118 -4.46 -3.37 -12.32
N GLN A 119 -5.71 -2.95 -12.21
CA GLN A 119 -6.33 -2.04 -13.19
C GLN A 119 -5.56 -0.71 -13.26
N MET A 120 -5.34 -0.06 -12.12
CA MET A 120 -4.58 1.19 -12.06
C MET A 120 -3.16 1.03 -12.62
N PHE A 121 -2.47 -0.08 -12.29
CA PHE A 121 -1.14 -0.36 -12.83
C PHE A 121 -1.15 -0.53 -14.36
N ASN A 122 -2.10 -1.28 -14.90
CA ASN A 122 -2.24 -1.46 -16.34
C ASN A 122 -2.55 -0.15 -17.05
N ASP A 123 -3.46 0.66 -16.50
CA ASP A 123 -3.84 1.97 -17.06
C ASP A 123 -2.65 2.93 -17.12
N LEU A 124 -1.90 3.03 -16.01
CA LEU A 124 -0.70 3.89 -15.93
C LEU A 124 0.38 3.47 -16.93
N ASN A 125 0.49 2.17 -17.21
CA ASN A 125 1.53 1.60 -18.07
C ASN A 125 1.05 1.25 -19.48
N LYS A 126 -0.23 1.54 -19.81
CA LYS A 126 -0.87 1.25 -21.10
C LYS A 126 -0.76 -0.22 -21.52
N ILE A 127 -0.90 -1.13 -20.54
CA ILE A 127 -0.88 -2.57 -20.75
C ILE A 127 -2.31 -3.01 -21.12
N VAL A 128 -2.47 -3.57 -22.32
CA VAL A 128 -3.75 -4.06 -22.87
C VAL A 128 -4.09 -5.45 -22.33
#